data_AF-A0A3M4B0C8-F1
#
_entry.id   AF-A0A3M4B0C8-F1
#
_cell.length_a   1.000
_cell.length_b   1.000
_cell.length_c   1.000
_cell.angle_alpha   90.00
_cell.angle_beta   90.00
_cell.angle_gamma   90.00
#
_symmetry.space_group_name_H-M   'P 1'
#
loop_
_entity.id
_entity.type
_entity.pdbx_description
1 polymer ?
#
loop_
_entity_poly.entity_id
_entity_poly.type
_entity_poly.pdbx_seq_one_letter_code
_entity_poly.pdbx_strand_id
1 'polypeptide(L)' 'MDFFEKLTSLAAKVRLQGPAIQTEEATKNAFVMPFINTVLGYDVFDPQEVTPEFVCDVGTKKGEKIDYAIMK' A
#
# COMPACT_ATOMS: atom_id res chain seq x y z
N MET A 1 9.05 -16.97 -5.79
CA MET A 1 9.69 -16.35 -4.62
C MET A 1 8.78 -16.54 -3.44
N ASP A 2 9.34 -17.05 -2.35
CA ASP A 2 8.64 -17.22 -1.08
C ASP A 2 8.26 -15.85 -0.48
N PHE A 3 7.24 -15.80 0.37
CA PHE A 3 6.77 -14.56 1.01
C PHE A 3 7.93 -13.80 1.68
N PHE A 4 8.80 -14.51 2.40
CA PHE A 4 9.94 -13.91 3.08
C PHE A 4 10.95 -13.28 2.10
N GLU A 5 11.16 -13.89 0.94
CA GLU A 5 12.05 -13.34 -0.08
C GLU A 5 11.50 -12.02 -0.65
N LYS A 6 10.19 -11.98 -0.95
CA LYS A 6 9.53 -10.77 -1.47
C LYS A 6 9.56 -9.64 -0.45
N LEU A 7 9.29 -9.95 0.82
CA LEU A 7 9.35 -8.98 1.92
C LEU A 7 10.77 -8.44 2.10
N THR A 8 11.78 -9.32 2.09
CA THR A 8 13.18 -8.94 2.26
C THR A 8 13.67 -8.06 1.11
N SER A 9 13.27 -8.38 -0.12
CA SER A 9 13.55 -7.57 -1.32
C SER A 9 12.97 -6.15 -1.19
N LEU A 10 11.71 -6.04 -0.79
CA LEU A 10 11.08 -4.72 -0.59
C LEU A 10 11.77 -3.93 0.52
N ALA A 11 12.11 -4.58 1.65
CA ALA A 11 12.82 -3.93 2.74
C ALA A 11 14.20 -3.39 2.30
N ALA A 12 14.92 -4.11 1.44
CA ALA A 12 16.17 -3.64 0.86
C ALA A 12 15.95 -2.41 -0.03
N LYS A 13 14.89 -2.41 -0.86
CA LYS A 13 14.49 -1.28 -1.70
C LYS A 13 14.18 -0.03 -0.85
N VAL A 14 13.45 -0.19 0.24
CA VAL A 14 13.13 0.91 1.18
C VAL A 14 14.41 1.50 1.78
N ARG A 15 15.36 0.67 2.24
CA ARG A 15 16.63 1.17 2.79
C ARG A 15 17.46 1.94 1.76
N LEU A 16 17.45 1.50 0.51
CA LEU A 16 18.23 2.11 -0.56
C LEU A 16 17.59 3.42 -1.07
N GLN A 17 16.27 3.42 -1.29
CA GLN A 17 15.56 4.50 -1.97
C GLN A 17 14.87 5.47 -1.01
N GLY A 18 14.63 5.07 0.26
CA GLY A 18 13.95 5.86 1.28
C GLY A 18 14.50 7.29 1.42
N PRO A 19 15.82 7.52 1.47
CA PRO A 19 16.38 8.87 1.57
C PRO A 19 16.04 9.79 0.38
N ALA A 20 15.75 9.23 -0.80
CA ALA A 20 15.39 10.00 -1.99
C ALA A 20 13.89 10.32 -2.07
N ILE A 21 13.06 9.66 -1.26
CA ILE A 21 11.61 9.83 -1.26
C ILE A 21 11.21 10.83 -0.17
N GLN A 22 10.62 11.94 -0.61
CA GLN A 22 10.36 13.10 0.25
C GLN A 22 8.88 13.40 0.46
N THR A 23 7.99 12.71 -0.26
CA THR A 23 6.54 12.95 -0.19
C THR A 23 5.80 11.69 0.19
N GLU A 24 4.64 11.89 0.81
CA GLU A 24 3.70 10.82 1.13
C GLU A 24 3.28 10.07 -0.13
N GLU A 25 2.91 10.80 -1.19
CA GLU A 25 2.51 10.20 -2.46
C GLU A 25 3.63 9.37 -3.09
N ALA A 26 4.87 9.85 -3.06
CA ALA A 26 6.00 9.06 -3.56
C ALA A 26 6.26 7.81 -2.70
N THR A 27 6.03 7.88 -1.39
CA THR A 27 6.13 6.73 -0.48
C THR A 27 5.05 5.68 -0.77
N LYS A 28 3.80 6.13 -0.96
CA LYS A 28 2.66 5.29 -1.36
C LYS A 28 2.98 4.53 -2.66
N ASN A 29 3.44 5.25 -3.67
CA ASN A 29 3.79 4.68 -4.97
C ASN A 29 5.01 3.74 -4.94
N ALA A 30 6.09 4.13 -4.26
CA ALA A 30 7.36 3.40 -4.35
C ALA A 30 7.45 2.19 -3.42
N PHE A 31 6.70 2.19 -2.30
CA PHE A 31 6.82 1.20 -1.23
C PHE A 31 5.48 0.56 -0.83
N VAL A 32 4.43 1.35 -0.57
CA VAL A 32 3.15 0.82 -0.05
C VAL A 32 2.41 0.02 -1.12
N MET A 33 2.23 0.56 -2.32
CA MET A 33 1.59 -0.18 -3.41
C MET A 33 2.36 -1.46 -3.79
N PRO A 34 3.71 -1.45 -3.91
CA PRO A 34 4.48 -2.67 -4.10
C PRO A 34 4.38 -3.67 -2.94
N PHE A 35 4.18 -3.21 -1.71
CA PHE A 35 3.90 -4.10 -0.58
C PHE A 35 2.56 -4.82 -0.76
N ILE A 36 1.49 -4.07 -1.02
CA ILE A 36 0.14 -4.62 -1.22
C ILE A 36 0.13 -5.59 -2.41
N ASN A 37 0.70 -5.18 -3.54
CA ASN A 37 0.73 -5.99 -4.75
C ASN A 37 1.68 -7.19 -4.65
N THR A 38 2.97 -6.93 -4.48
CA THR A 38 3.98 -7.97 -4.67
C THR A 38 4.09 -8.87 -3.45
N VAL A 39 3.99 -8.31 -2.24
CA VAL A 39 4.19 -9.05 -0.98
C VAL A 39 2.90 -9.71 -0.51
N LEU A 40 1.80 -8.95 -0.42
CA LEU A 40 0.51 -9.48 0.03
C LEU A 40 -0.28 -10.18 -1.09
N GLY A 41 -0.03 -9.83 -2.35
CA GLY A 41 -0.61 -10.51 -3.51
C GLY A 41 -1.95 -9.96 -4.00
N TYR A 42 -2.38 -8.80 -3.51
CA TYR A 42 -3.63 -8.16 -3.95
C TYR A 42 -3.42 -7.32 -5.21
N ASP A 43 -4.39 -7.28 -6.13
CA ASP A 43 -4.27 -6.42 -7.31
C ASP A 43 -4.59 -4.95 -6.98
N VAL A 44 -3.54 -4.13 -6.83
CA VAL A 44 -3.66 -2.67 -6.65
C VAL A 44 -4.24 -1.93 -7.86
N PHE A 45 -4.38 -2.61 -9.00
CA PHE A 45 -4.99 -2.06 -10.22
C PHE A 45 -6.46 -2.47 -10.37
N ASP A 46 -6.94 -3.44 -9.59
CA ASP A 46 -8.37 -3.77 -9.53
C ASP A 46 -9.04 -2.99 -8.38
N PRO A 47 -9.85 -1.95 -8.67
CA PRO A 47 -10.52 -1.18 -7.63
C PRO A 47 -11.54 -2.00 -6.82
N GLN A 48 -11.96 -3.17 -7.32
CA GLN A 48 -12.82 -4.11 -6.59
C GLN A 48 -12.06 -4.93 -5.56
N GLU A 49 -10.73 -5.02 -5.67
CA GLU A 49 -9.87 -5.72 -4.71
C GLU A 49 -9.10 -4.73 -3.82
N VAL A 50 -8.58 -3.64 -4.38
CA VAL A 50 -7.90 -2.59 -3.63
C VAL A 50 -8.46 -1.22 -4.02
N THR A 51 -9.15 -0.57 -3.08
CA THR A 51 -9.70 0.78 -3.27
C THR A 51 -8.82 1.82 -2.59
N PRO A 52 -8.16 2.74 -3.32
CA PRO A 52 -7.45 3.87 -2.72
C PRO A 52 -8.41 4.94 -2.19
N GLU A 53 -7.95 5.75 -1.23
CA GLU A 53 -8.71 6.90 -0.68
C GLU A 53 -10.12 6.53 -0.20
N PHE A 54 -10.25 5.33 0.39
CA PHE A 54 -11.53 4.76 0.79
C PHE A 54 -12.13 5.51 1.98
N VAL A 55 -13.41 5.86 1.88
CA VAL A 55 -14.15 6.51 2.97
C VAL A 55 -14.71 5.45 3.91
N CYS A 56 -14.13 5.36 5.10
CA CYS A 56 -14.53 4.41 6.14
C CYS A 56 -15.42 5.12 7.17
N ASP A 57 -16.69 5.32 6.82
CA ASP A 57 -17.67 5.88 7.74
C ASP A 57 -18.13 4.82 8.76
N VAL A 58 -17.98 5.09 10.05
CA VAL A 58 -18.41 4.18 11.13
C VAL A 58 -19.21 4.95 12.18
N GLY A 59 -20.47 4.56 12.38
CA GLY A 59 -21.35 5.15 13.39
C GLY A 59 -21.55 6.65 13.18
N THR A 60 -21.07 7.47 14.12
CA THR A 60 -21.15 8.95 14.06
C THR A 60 -19.93 9.60 13.42
N LYS A 61 -18.86 8.85 13.12
CA LYS A 61 -17.66 9.38 12.44
C LYS A 61 -17.87 9.34 10.94
N LYS A 62 -18.00 10.52 10.34
CA LYS A 62 -18.20 10.72 8.90
C LYS A 62 -16.99 11.41 8.28
N GLY A 63 -16.57 10.95 7.11
CA GLY A 63 -15.50 11.53 6.30
C GLY A 63 -14.10 11.03 6.62
N GLU A 64 -13.96 9.97 7.41
CA GLU A 64 -12.65 9.35 7.67
C GLU A 64 -12.18 8.64 6.40
N LYS A 65 -11.05 9.08 5.87
CA LYS A 65 -10.43 8.48 4.68
C LYS A 65 -9.23 7.66 5.08
N ILE A 66 -9.08 6.51 4.44
CA ILE A 66 -7.90 5.67 4.52
C ILE A 66 -7.24 5.56 3.14
N ASP A 67 -5.92 5.44 3.13
CA ASP A 67 -5.13 5.49 1.89
C ASP A 67 -5.43 4.33 0.94
N TYR A 68 -5.57 3.11 1.49
CA TYR A 68 -5.88 1.90 0.75
C TYR A 68 -6.79 0.99 1.58
N ALA A 69 -7.87 0.51 0.98
CA ALA A 69 -8.73 -0.52 1.52
C ALA A 69 -8.59 -1.79 0.67
N ILE A 70 -8.40 -2.94 1.32
CA ILE A 70 -8.51 -4.24 0.66
C ILE A 70 -9.94 -4.71 0.82
N MET A 71 -10.61 -4.89 -0.31
CA MET A 71 -12.01 -5.25 -0.43
C MET A 71 -12.06 -6.76 -0.68
N LYS A 72 -12.75 -7.48 0.21
CA LYS A 72 -12.81 -8.96 0.19
C LYS A 72 -13.84 -9.48 -0.80
#